data_AF-A0A5B1AWG5-F1
#
_entry.id   AF-A0A5B1AWG5-F1
#
_cell.length_a   1.000
_cell.length_b   1.000
_cell.length_c   1.000
_cell.angle_alpha   90.00
_cell.angle_beta   90.00
_cell.angle_gamma   90.00
#
_symmetry.space_group_name_H-M   'P 1'
#
loop_
_entity.id
_entity.type
_entity.pdbx_description
1 polymer ?
#
loop_
_entity_poly.entity_id
_entity_poly.type
_entity_poly.pdbx_seq_one_letter_code
_entity_poly.pdbx_strand_id
1 'polypeptide(L)'
;MRFYIFLFFISATTLFAQQNNGFLVYHTIVNNSNGTSFASEYELYFGSEVSLYIKRGSAKMIKGKKTKEELRNGTVIRNEVQILKPKKENFYFSNFKTKELVFRETVAQELYTIRDSVNEILWKLKNEFKTVGDYKCQKATTSYRGRNYVAWFTSDIPVSYGPWKLQGLPGLILEASDSRGQYEFKASKMNLGITSEFMKTKLKLPDDVKKTKEMPIYIEALKNESEDILARARATLPKGARIVEDEDCDECPKRYHMAKEIYN
;
A
#
# COMPACT_ATOMS: atom_id res chain seq x y z
N MET A 1 33.64 -1.12 -63.57
CA MET A 1 32.58 -0.95 -62.55
C MET A 1 32.63 -2.13 -61.59
N ARG A 2 33.10 -1.94 -60.35
CA ARG A 2 33.07 -2.96 -59.29
C ARG A 2 31.88 -2.65 -58.38
N PHE A 3 30.88 -3.52 -58.36
CA PHE A 3 29.73 -3.43 -57.45
C PHE A 3 30.14 -3.99 -56.09
N TYR A 4 30.07 -3.17 -55.05
CA TYR A 4 30.16 -3.61 -53.66
C TYR A 4 28.76 -3.89 -53.14
N ILE A 5 28.47 -5.16 -52.83
CA ILE A 5 27.24 -5.57 -52.14
C ILE A 5 27.51 -5.46 -50.64
N PHE A 6 26.92 -4.46 -49.99
CA PHE A 6 26.90 -4.34 -48.53
C PHE A 6 25.85 -5.32 -47.98
N LEU A 7 26.31 -6.41 -47.38
CA LEU A 7 25.47 -7.40 -46.72
C LEU A 7 25.14 -6.89 -45.32
N PHE A 8 23.92 -6.34 -45.16
CA PHE A 8 23.41 -5.84 -43.88
C PHE A 8 23.11 -7.05 -42.97
N PHE A 9 23.97 -7.31 -42.01
CA PHE A 9 23.77 -8.35 -40.99
C PHE A 9 22.68 -7.88 -40.02
N ILE A 10 21.44 -8.33 -40.23
CA ILE A 10 20.35 -8.11 -39.29
C ILE A 10 20.60 -9.05 -38.11
N SER A 11 21.23 -8.55 -37.04
CA SER A 11 21.34 -9.26 -35.79
C SER A 11 19.94 -9.41 -35.19
N ALA A 12 19.41 -10.63 -35.19
CA ALA A 12 18.18 -10.96 -34.47
C ALA A 12 18.45 -10.87 -32.97
N THR A 13 18.29 -9.68 -32.40
CA THR A 13 18.17 -9.53 -30.96
C THR A 13 16.86 -10.20 -30.58
N THR A 14 16.95 -11.29 -29.81
CA THR A 14 15.79 -11.89 -29.16
C THR A 14 15.13 -10.80 -28.30
N LEU A 15 14.00 -10.26 -28.79
CA LEU A 15 13.13 -9.42 -27.99
C LEU A 15 12.66 -10.28 -26.82
N PHE A 16 13.24 -10.07 -25.64
CA PHE A 16 12.56 -10.49 -24.42
C PHE A 16 11.20 -9.81 -24.45
N ALA A 17 10.14 -10.61 -24.56
CA ALA A 17 8.79 -10.09 -24.43
C ALA A 17 8.72 -9.36 -23.09
N GLN A 18 8.42 -8.07 -23.12
CA GLN A 18 8.36 -7.24 -21.92
C GLN A 18 7.25 -7.80 -21.03
N GLN A 19 7.62 -8.36 -19.87
CA GLN A 19 6.67 -8.93 -18.91
C GLN A 19 5.90 -7.79 -18.23
N ASN A 20 4.83 -7.37 -18.90
CA ASN A 20 3.99 -6.24 -18.51
C ASN A 20 2.73 -6.68 -17.75
N ASN A 21 2.65 -7.94 -17.35
CA ASN A 21 1.59 -8.46 -16.49
C ASN A 21 2.12 -9.47 -15.48
N GLY A 22 1.38 -9.64 -14.39
CA GLY A 22 1.69 -10.61 -13.35
C GLY A 22 0.98 -10.30 -12.05
N PHE A 23 1.29 -11.08 -11.01
CA PHE A 23 0.95 -10.71 -9.64
C PHE A 23 2.16 -10.71 -8.72
N LEU A 24 2.06 -9.90 -7.66
CA LEU A 24 3.01 -9.79 -6.58
C LEU A 24 2.28 -9.77 -5.23
N VAL A 25 2.81 -10.48 -4.23
CA VAL A 25 2.33 -10.44 -2.86
C VAL A 25 3.17 -9.48 -2.03
N TYR A 26 2.52 -8.54 -1.35
CA TYR A 26 3.13 -7.64 -0.39
C TYR A 26 2.73 -7.99 1.03
N HIS A 27 3.69 -7.85 1.95
CA HIS A 27 3.43 -7.67 3.36
C HIS A 27 3.43 -6.18 3.69
N THR A 28 2.28 -5.67 4.07
CA THR A 28 2.10 -4.29 4.57
C THR A 28 2.14 -4.32 6.08
N ILE A 29 3.14 -3.67 6.65
CA ILE A 29 3.40 -3.63 8.08
C ILE A 29 3.02 -2.24 8.59
N VAL A 30 2.19 -2.22 9.63
CA VAL A 30 1.90 -1.02 10.42
C VAL A 30 2.60 -1.18 11.76
N ASN A 31 3.66 -0.41 11.94
CA ASN A 31 4.50 -0.43 13.12
C ASN A 31 3.97 0.54 14.18
N ASN A 32 3.96 0.07 15.42
CA ASN A 32 3.75 0.88 16.59
C ASN A 32 4.89 0.61 17.57
N SER A 33 5.80 1.57 17.73
CA SER A 33 6.99 1.44 18.57
C SER A 33 6.64 1.08 20.02
N ASN A 34 5.60 1.71 20.55
CA ASN A 34 5.18 1.58 21.96
C ASN A 34 3.99 0.63 22.15
N GLY A 35 3.47 0.05 21.07
CA GLY A 35 2.24 -0.76 21.10
C GLY A 35 2.30 -1.99 20.21
N THR A 36 1.16 -2.33 19.65
CA THR A 36 0.98 -3.52 18.81
C THR A 36 1.23 -3.18 17.34
N SER A 37 2.10 -3.95 16.68
CA SER A 37 2.34 -3.85 15.24
C SER A 37 1.65 -4.98 14.51
N PHE A 38 1.15 -4.69 13.31
CA PHE A 38 0.37 -5.63 12.50
C PHE A 38 0.94 -5.76 11.10
N ALA A 39 0.90 -6.96 10.54
CA ALA A 39 1.17 -7.23 9.14
C ALA A 39 -0.12 -7.65 8.44
N SER A 40 -0.37 -7.12 7.25
CA SER A 40 -1.45 -7.53 6.36
C SER A 40 -0.86 -7.99 5.04
N GLU A 41 -1.44 -9.03 4.45
CA GLU A 41 -1.05 -9.51 3.13
C GLU A 41 -1.92 -8.85 2.06
N TYR A 42 -1.30 -8.45 0.96
CA TYR A 42 -1.98 -7.90 -0.19
C TYR A 42 -1.45 -8.53 -1.47
N GLU A 43 -2.33 -8.75 -2.43
CA GLU A 43 -1.97 -9.15 -3.79
C GLU A 43 -2.09 -7.93 -4.71
N LEU A 44 -1.03 -7.62 -5.45
CA LEU A 44 -1.02 -6.69 -6.57
C LEU A 44 -1.10 -7.51 -7.86
N TYR A 45 -2.23 -7.44 -8.56
CA TYR A 45 -2.34 -7.85 -9.95
C TYR A 45 -2.05 -6.63 -10.82
N PHE A 46 -1.24 -6.79 -11.87
CA PHE A 46 -0.94 -5.70 -12.79
C PHE A 46 -0.96 -6.16 -14.25
N GLY A 47 -1.36 -5.26 -15.14
CA GLY A 47 -1.25 -5.37 -16.59
C GLY A 47 -0.66 -4.09 -17.17
N SER A 48 -0.73 -3.89 -18.48
CA SER A 48 -0.15 -2.70 -19.11
C SER A 48 -0.86 -1.38 -18.76
N GLU A 49 -2.19 -1.41 -18.52
CA GLU A 49 -3.00 -0.20 -18.30
C GLU A 49 -3.63 -0.12 -16.91
N VAL A 50 -3.78 -1.26 -16.24
CA VAL A 50 -4.57 -1.39 -15.00
C VAL A 50 -3.85 -2.21 -13.95
N SER A 51 -4.14 -1.91 -12.68
CA SER A 51 -3.68 -2.68 -11.54
C SER A 51 -4.77 -2.83 -10.48
N LEU A 52 -4.77 -3.96 -9.77
CA LEU A 52 -5.62 -4.22 -8.61
C LEU A 52 -4.76 -4.67 -7.43
N TYR A 53 -4.67 -3.82 -6.40
CA TYR A 53 -4.02 -4.12 -5.14
C TYR A 53 -5.07 -4.44 -4.07
N ILE A 54 -5.13 -5.67 -3.58
CA ILE A 54 -6.25 -6.16 -2.76
C ILE A 54 -5.78 -6.91 -1.53
N LYS A 55 -6.39 -6.60 -0.38
CA LYS A 55 -6.05 -7.21 0.91
C LYS A 55 -6.53 -8.66 0.94
N ARG A 56 -5.68 -9.56 1.42
CA ARG A 56 -6.00 -10.96 1.67
C ARG A 56 -5.99 -11.28 3.16
N GLY A 57 -7.10 -11.86 3.61
CA GLY A 57 -7.27 -12.32 4.98
C GLY A 57 -7.27 -11.21 6.04
N SER A 58 -7.11 -11.63 7.30
CA SER A 58 -6.99 -10.73 8.44
C SER A 58 -5.57 -10.21 8.58
N ALA A 59 -5.44 -9.01 9.16
CA ALA A 59 -4.15 -8.60 9.70
C ALA A 59 -3.68 -9.61 10.77
N LYS A 60 -2.37 -9.78 10.89
CA LYS A 60 -1.72 -10.61 11.91
C LYS A 60 -0.89 -9.71 12.80
N MET A 61 -1.02 -9.86 14.11
CA MET A 61 -0.14 -9.18 15.06
C MET A 61 1.28 -9.76 14.95
N ILE A 62 2.28 -8.88 14.79
CA ILE A 62 3.70 -9.25 14.68
C ILE A 62 4.53 -8.77 15.87
N LYS A 63 4.05 -7.77 16.61
CA LYS A 63 4.65 -7.24 17.85
C LYS A 63 3.51 -6.80 18.76
N GLY A 64 3.58 -7.08 20.06
CA GLY A 64 2.55 -6.71 21.04
C GLY A 64 2.59 -7.63 22.26
N LYS A 65 1.81 -7.32 23.30
CA LYS A 65 1.63 -8.24 24.43
C LYS A 65 1.00 -9.53 23.90
N LYS A 66 1.76 -10.64 23.94
CA LYS A 66 1.27 -11.97 23.55
C LYS A 66 0.06 -12.33 24.42
N THR A 67 -0.89 -13.06 23.82
CA THR A 67 -2.00 -13.73 24.50
C THR A 67 -1.48 -14.38 25.79
N LYS A 68 -1.92 -13.88 26.95
CA LYS A 68 -1.69 -14.58 28.22
C LYS A 68 -2.82 -15.59 28.38
N GLU A 69 -2.44 -16.84 28.58
CA GLU A 69 -3.31 -17.89 29.08
C GLU A 69 -3.15 -17.90 30.60
N GLU A 70 -4.18 -17.46 31.31
CA GLU A 70 -4.19 -17.46 32.77
C GLU A 70 -5.19 -18.52 33.24
N LEU A 71 -4.72 -19.51 34.00
CA LEU A 71 -5.63 -20.38 34.72
C LEU A 71 -6.19 -19.63 35.93
N ARG A 72 -7.50 -19.43 35.94
CA ARG A 72 -8.23 -18.87 37.08
C ARG A 72 -9.33 -19.84 37.47
N ASN A 73 -9.25 -20.39 38.68
CA ASN A 73 -10.20 -21.38 39.21
C ASN A 73 -10.47 -22.56 38.24
N GLY A 74 -9.42 -23.15 37.67
CA GLY A 74 -9.53 -24.29 36.75
C GLY A 74 -10.03 -23.93 35.34
N THR A 75 -10.33 -22.65 35.07
CA THR A 75 -10.69 -22.17 33.73
C THR A 75 -9.49 -21.49 33.08
N VAL A 76 -9.17 -21.87 31.85
CA VAL A 76 -8.16 -21.16 31.04
C VAL A 76 -8.80 -19.89 30.48
N ILE A 77 -8.37 -18.73 30.96
CA ILE A 77 -8.72 -17.43 30.41
C ILE A 77 -7.69 -17.09 29.35
N ARG A 78 -8.13 -17.03 28.09
CA ARG A 78 -7.29 -16.67 26.95
C ARG A 78 -7.61 -15.25 26.51
N ASN A 79 -6.72 -14.31 26.78
CA ASN A 79 -6.87 -12.92 26.33
C ASN A 79 -6.43 -12.80 24.86
N GLU A 80 -7.31 -13.15 23.93
CA GLU A 80 -7.06 -13.04 22.49
C GLU A 80 -7.34 -11.62 21.99
N VAL A 81 -6.39 -11.05 21.24
CA VAL A 81 -6.66 -9.87 20.41
C VAL A 81 -7.44 -10.33 19.18
N GLN A 82 -8.76 -10.17 19.19
CA GLN A 82 -9.60 -10.52 18.05
C GLN A 82 -9.55 -9.39 17.01
N ILE A 83 -8.86 -9.64 15.89
CA ILE A 83 -8.89 -8.74 14.74
C ILE A 83 -10.15 -9.07 13.94
N LEU A 84 -11.15 -8.19 14.01
CA LEU A 84 -12.37 -8.34 13.25
C LEU A 84 -12.03 -8.41 11.75
N LYS A 85 -12.50 -9.49 11.10
CA LYS A 85 -12.46 -9.57 9.64
C LYS A 85 -13.42 -8.53 9.07
N PRO A 86 -12.97 -7.63 8.18
CA PRO A 86 -13.89 -6.73 7.53
C PRO A 86 -14.88 -7.55 6.70
N LYS A 87 -16.13 -7.08 6.60
CA LYS A 87 -17.20 -7.77 5.85
C LYS A 87 -16.82 -7.98 4.38
N LYS A 88 -15.95 -7.13 3.85
CA LYS A 88 -15.44 -7.14 2.48
C LYS A 88 -13.96 -6.76 2.47
N GLU A 89 -13.24 -7.22 1.45
CA GLU A 89 -11.82 -6.93 1.31
C GLU A 89 -11.57 -5.47 0.93
N ASN A 90 -10.55 -4.86 1.54
CA ASN A 90 -10.03 -3.57 1.11
C ASN A 90 -9.27 -3.74 -0.21
N PHE A 91 -9.41 -2.80 -1.14
CA PHE A 91 -8.71 -2.86 -2.42
C PHE A 91 -8.40 -1.46 -2.97
N TYR A 92 -7.52 -1.41 -3.96
CA TYR A 92 -7.16 -0.23 -4.74
C TYR A 92 -7.05 -0.66 -6.20
N PHE A 93 -7.97 -0.18 -7.02
CA PHE A 93 -7.99 -0.38 -8.46
C PHE A 93 -7.54 0.92 -9.13
N SER A 94 -6.54 0.83 -10.00
CA SER A 94 -6.04 1.98 -10.76
C SER A 94 -6.11 1.68 -12.26
N ASN A 95 -6.58 2.64 -13.02
CA ASN A 95 -6.53 2.65 -14.47
C ASN A 95 -5.75 3.89 -14.93
N PHE A 96 -4.57 3.66 -15.49
CA PHE A 96 -3.63 4.72 -15.85
C PHE A 96 -4.01 5.43 -17.13
N LYS A 97 -4.75 4.76 -18.01
CA LYS A 97 -5.26 5.35 -19.25
C LYS A 97 -6.36 6.35 -18.98
N THR A 98 -7.28 6.02 -18.06
CA THR A 98 -8.37 6.92 -17.66
C THR A 98 -8.03 7.81 -16.48
N LYS A 99 -6.84 7.62 -15.87
CA LYS A 99 -6.42 8.24 -14.60
C LYS A 99 -7.42 8.01 -13.45
N GLU A 100 -8.13 6.89 -13.48
CA GLU A 100 -9.12 6.54 -12.48
C GLU A 100 -8.48 5.76 -11.32
N LEU A 101 -8.80 6.15 -10.09
CA LEU A 101 -8.51 5.39 -8.88
C LEU A 101 -9.82 5.07 -8.18
N VAL A 102 -10.08 3.79 -7.91
CA VAL A 102 -11.20 3.37 -7.05
C VAL A 102 -10.64 2.53 -5.93
N PHE A 103 -10.92 2.89 -4.69
CA PHE A 103 -10.43 2.15 -3.54
C PHE A 103 -11.53 1.87 -2.52
N ARG A 104 -11.35 0.80 -1.76
CA ARG A 104 -12.21 0.43 -0.63
C ARG A 104 -11.37 0.30 0.63
N GLU A 105 -11.78 1.00 1.66
CA GLU A 105 -11.19 0.93 2.99
C GLU A 105 -12.30 0.80 4.05
N THR A 106 -11.92 0.31 5.24
CA THR A 106 -12.82 0.22 6.40
C THR A 106 -12.39 1.29 7.39
N VAL A 107 -13.31 2.18 7.75
CA VAL A 107 -13.11 3.30 8.68
C VAL A 107 -14.23 3.23 9.70
N ALA A 108 -13.91 3.23 11.00
CA ALA A 108 -14.88 3.09 12.09
C ALA A 108 -15.87 1.91 11.90
N GLN A 109 -15.38 0.76 11.42
CA GLN A 109 -16.16 -0.46 11.09
C GLN A 109 -17.13 -0.33 9.90
N GLU A 110 -17.17 0.81 9.23
CA GLU A 110 -17.95 1.03 8.02
C GLU A 110 -17.07 0.92 6.77
N LEU A 111 -17.68 0.46 5.67
CA LEU A 111 -17.00 0.35 4.38
C LEU A 111 -17.18 1.62 3.57
N TYR A 112 -16.06 2.15 3.10
CA TYR A 112 -16.00 3.30 2.20
C TYR A 112 -15.41 2.85 0.88
N THR A 113 -16.21 2.88 -0.19
CA THR A 113 -15.71 2.70 -1.56
C THR A 113 -15.71 4.05 -2.25
N ILE A 114 -14.54 4.54 -2.62
CA ILE A 114 -14.30 5.91 -3.06
C ILE A 114 -13.78 5.90 -4.49
N ARG A 115 -14.24 6.87 -5.28
CA ARG A 115 -13.69 7.19 -6.60
C ARG A 115 -12.85 8.46 -6.48
N ASP A 116 -11.63 8.38 -6.97
CA ASP A 116 -10.59 9.41 -6.94
C ASP A 116 -9.83 9.35 -8.29
N SER A 117 -8.78 10.16 -8.43
CA SER A 117 -7.91 10.17 -9.59
C SER A 117 -6.50 9.68 -9.26
N VAL A 118 -5.86 9.05 -10.24
CA VAL A 118 -4.43 8.72 -10.16
C VAL A 118 -3.65 10.02 -10.31
N ASN A 119 -3.12 10.51 -9.19
CA ASN A 119 -2.33 11.73 -9.15
C ASN A 119 -0.88 11.45 -9.51
N GLU A 120 -0.24 12.39 -10.20
CA GLU A 120 1.19 12.34 -10.46
C GLU A 120 1.97 12.46 -9.15
N ILE A 121 2.96 11.59 -8.98
CA ILE A 121 3.83 11.58 -7.79
C ILE A 121 5.21 12.07 -8.23
N LEU A 122 5.65 13.18 -7.66
CA LEU A 122 6.95 13.80 -7.97
C LEU A 122 8.09 13.05 -7.28
N TRP A 123 8.50 11.92 -7.87
CA TRP A 123 9.62 11.13 -7.37
C TRP A 123 10.97 11.80 -7.62
N LYS A 124 11.82 11.81 -6.60
CA LYS A 124 13.23 12.15 -6.70
C LYS A 124 14.05 10.86 -6.74
N LEU A 125 14.54 10.50 -7.93
CA LEU A 125 15.42 9.34 -8.11
C LEU A 125 16.77 9.59 -7.43
N LYS A 126 17.32 8.57 -6.80
CA LYS A 126 18.63 8.62 -6.13
C LYS A 126 19.58 7.63 -6.78
N ASN A 127 20.87 7.95 -6.79
CA ASN A 127 21.92 7.07 -7.30
C ASN A 127 22.35 6.05 -6.22
N GLU A 128 21.36 5.41 -5.60
CA GLU A 128 21.54 4.38 -4.58
C GLU A 128 20.82 3.13 -5.06
N PHE A 129 21.51 1.99 -4.97
CA PHE A 129 21.00 0.71 -5.44
C PHE A 129 21.11 -0.34 -4.35
N LYS A 130 20.16 -1.27 -4.33
CA LYS A 130 20.23 -2.48 -3.51
C LYS A 130 19.54 -3.63 -4.23
N THR A 131 19.79 -4.84 -3.79
CA THR A 131 19.10 -6.03 -4.29
C THR A 131 17.89 -6.34 -3.42
N VAL A 132 16.73 -6.57 -4.02
CA VAL A 132 15.51 -7.04 -3.35
C VAL A 132 15.04 -8.32 -4.06
N GLY A 133 15.13 -9.46 -3.37
CA GLY A 133 14.97 -10.77 -4.01
C GLY A 133 16.04 -10.95 -5.09
N ASP A 134 15.62 -11.19 -6.32
CA ASP A 134 16.51 -11.37 -7.48
C ASP A 134 16.70 -10.09 -8.31
N TYR A 135 16.10 -8.97 -7.89
CA TYR A 135 16.03 -7.74 -8.68
C TYR A 135 16.96 -6.66 -8.14
N LYS A 136 17.65 -5.97 -9.06
CA LYS A 136 18.40 -4.76 -8.72
C LYS A 136 17.42 -3.59 -8.64
N CYS A 137 17.31 -3.00 -7.47
CA CYS A 137 16.42 -1.87 -7.22
C CYS A 137 17.18 -0.56 -7.09
N GLN A 138 16.60 0.50 -7.63
CA GLN A 138 17.01 1.89 -7.43
C GLN A 138 16.15 2.55 -6.37
N LYS A 139 16.76 3.42 -5.56
CA LYS A 139 16.05 4.22 -4.56
C LYS A 139 15.36 5.43 -5.19
N ALA A 140 14.16 5.73 -4.73
CA ALA A 140 13.46 6.97 -4.99
C ALA A 140 12.84 7.51 -3.70
N THR A 141 12.68 8.83 -3.62
CA THR A 141 12.06 9.50 -2.47
C THR A 141 10.98 10.45 -2.92
N THR A 142 9.90 10.58 -2.16
CA THR A 142 8.82 11.54 -2.45
C THR A 142 8.16 12.02 -1.16
N SER A 143 7.45 13.15 -1.24
CA SER A 143 6.46 13.54 -0.24
C SER A 143 5.09 13.39 -0.88
N TYR A 144 4.25 12.50 -0.35
CA TYR A 144 2.97 12.16 -0.94
C TYR A 144 1.96 11.88 0.16
N ARG A 145 0.80 12.56 0.07
CA ARG A 145 -0.32 12.39 1.02
C ARG A 145 0.13 12.53 2.48
N GLY A 146 0.85 13.60 2.78
CA GLY A 146 1.30 13.94 4.14
C GLY A 146 2.38 13.03 4.72
N ARG A 147 3.07 12.23 3.89
CA ARG A 147 4.18 11.36 4.33
C ARG A 147 5.38 11.46 3.39
N ASN A 148 6.57 11.40 3.96
CA ASN A 148 7.81 11.23 3.22
C ASN A 148 8.06 9.73 3.02
N TYR A 149 8.10 9.29 1.76
CA TYR A 149 8.34 7.90 1.40
C TYR A 149 9.73 7.70 0.80
N VAL A 150 10.32 6.56 1.14
CA VAL A 150 11.45 5.96 0.42
C VAL A 150 10.92 4.71 -0.28
N ALA A 151 11.14 4.61 -1.58
CA ALA A 151 10.77 3.45 -2.39
C ALA A 151 12.01 2.85 -3.05
N TRP A 152 11.99 1.53 -3.22
CA TRP A 152 12.99 0.77 -3.97
C TRP A 152 12.27 0.06 -5.11
N PHE A 153 12.59 0.44 -6.35
CA PHE A 153 11.92 -0.03 -7.55
C PHE A 153 12.89 -0.68 -8.53
N THR A 154 12.43 -1.65 -9.32
CA THR A 154 13.24 -2.31 -10.37
C THR A 154 12.73 -1.97 -11.77
N SER A 155 13.64 -1.61 -12.66
CA SER A 155 13.36 -1.42 -14.10
C SER A 155 13.21 -2.73 -14.86
N ASP A 156 13.61 -3.86 -14.27
CA ASP A 156 13.51 -5.19 -14.90
C ASP A 156 12.04 -5.59 -15.14
N ILE A 157 11.13 -5.01 -14.33
CA ILE A 157 9.68 -5.11 -14.51
C ILE A 157 9.18 -3.68 -14.79
N PRO A 158 9.08 -3.28 -16.07
CA PRO A 158 8.92 -1.88 -16.48
C PRO A 158 7.45 -1.45 -16.42
N VAL A 159 6.83 -1.63 -15.27
CA VAL A 159 5.46 -1.21 -14.97
C VAL A 159 5.47 -0.22 -13.81
N SER A 160 4.74 0.88 -13.92
CA SER A 160 4.79 1.97 -12.94
C SER A 160 3.87 1.75 -11.73
N TYR A 161 3.76 0.52 -11.25
CA TYR A 161 2.89 0.16 -10.12
C TYR A 161 3.67 -0.03 -8.83
N GLY A 162 2.91 -0.12 -7.73
CA GLY A 162 3.45 -0.37 -6.41
C GLY A 162 2.34 -0.70 -5.40
N PRO A 163 2.72 -0.85 -4.13
CA PRO A 163 1.77 -1.09 -3.06
C PRO A 163 0.95 0.18 -2.76
N TRP A 164 -0.27 -0.04 -2.25
CA TRP A 164 -1.19 1.03 -1.84
C TRP A 164 -1.53 1.98 -3.01
N LYS A 165 -1.18 3.27 -2.88
CA LYS A 165 -1.39 4.32 -3.88
C LYS A 165 -0.06 4.82 -4.46
N LEU A 166 1.05 4.12 -4.19
CA LEU A 166 2.38 4.45 -4.71
C LEU A 166 2.52 3.90 -6.12
N GLN A 167 2.83 4.79 -7.06
CA GLN A 167 2.92 4.51 -8.49
C GLN A 167 3.85 5.54 -9.17
N GLY A 168 4.19 5.33 -10.43
CA GLY A 168 4.74 6.39 -11.29
C GLY A 168 6.26 6.38 -11.41
N LEU A 169 6.92 5.40 -10.80
CA LEU A 169 8.34 5.14 -11.05
C LEU A 169 8.52 4.37 -12.36
N PRO A 170 9.69 4.48 -13.03
CA PRO A 170 9.99 3.76 -14.27
C PRO A 170 10.33 2.28 -13.99
N GLY A 171 9.46 1.60 -13.24
CA GLY A 171 9.63 0.23 -12.80
C GLY A 171 8.77 -0.10 -11.57
N LEU A 172 8.63 -1.40 -11.29
CA LEU A 172 7.79 -1.89 -10.21
C LEU A 172 8.44 -1.60 -8.84
N ILE A 173 7.69 -0.97 -7.94
CA ILE A 173 8.13 -0.75 -6.55
C ILE A 173 8.13 -2.09 -5.81
N LEU A 174 9.26 -2.59 -5.32
CA LEU A 174 9.31 -3.84 -4.55
C LEU A 174 9.28 -3.60 -3.05
N GLU A 175 9.82 -2.48 -2.59
CA GLU A 175 9.73 -2.06 -1.20
C GLU A 175 9.42 -0.58 -1.11
N ALA A 176 8.64 -0.20 -0.10
CA ALA A 176 8.46 1.19 0.26
C ALA A 176 8.30 1.32 1.78
N SER A 177 8.73 2.44 2.34
CA SER A 177 8.51 2.75 3.75
C SER A 177 8.36 4.26 3.92
N ASP A 178 7.59 4.69 4.92
CA ASP A 178 7.65 6.09 5.34
C ASP A 178 8.93 6.38 6.14
N SER A 179 9.35 7.64 6.19
CA SER A 179 10.56 8.12 6.90
C SER A 179 10.58 7.70 8.37
N ARG A 180 9.40 7.57 8.97
CA ARG A 180 9.20 7.20 10.38
C ARG A 180 9.17 5.70 10.63
N GLY A 181 9.17 4.88 9.57
CA GLY A 181 9.04 3.43 9.67
C GLY A 181 7.72 2.97 10.30
N GLN A 182 6.66 3.80 10.27
CA GLN A 182 5.32 3.42 10.73
C GLN A 182 4.61 2.54 9.71
N TYR A 183 4.90 2.74 8.43
CA TYR A 183 4.37 1.96 7.33
C TYR A 183 5.51 1.39 6.52
N GLU A 184 5.52 0.07 6.36
CA GLU A 184 6.44 -0.63 5.46
C GLU A 184 5.65 -1.54 4.51
N PHE A 185 6.12 -1.62 3.27
CA PHE A 185 5.60 -2.50 2.24
C PHE A 185 6.76 -3.33 1.71
N LYS A 186 6.63 -4.66 1.76
CA LYS A 186 7.68 -5.57 1.31
C LYS A 186 7.11 -6.61 0.36
N ALA A 187 7.61 -6.63 -0.87
CA ALA A 187 7.38 -7.72 -1.82
C ALA A 187 7.89 -9.05 -1.26
N SER A 188 7.16 -10.14 -1.49
CA SER A 188 7.48 -11.46 -0.93
C SER A 188 7.43 -12.59 -1.96
N LYS A 189 6.41 -12.62 -2.79
CA LYS A 189 6.21 -13.65 -3.83
C LYS A 189 5.74 -13.00 -5.10
N MET A 190 6.27 -13.43 -6.24
CA MET A 190 5.91 -12.87 -7.54
C MET A 190 5.71 -13.99 -8.56
N ASN A 191 4.78 -13.77 -9.48
CA ASN A 191 4.63 -14.60 -10.66
C ASN A 191 4.33 -13.73 -11.89
N LEU A 192 5.25 -13.77 -12.86
CA LEU A 192 5.19 -13.01 -14.11
C LEU A 192 4.79 -13.88 -15.32
N GLY A 193 4.65 -15.20 -15.13
CA GLY A 193 4.34 -16.17 -16.18
C GLY A 193 2.86 -16.49 -16.29
N ILE A 194 1.99 -15.49 -16.12
CA ILE A 194 0.55 -15.70 -15.99
C ILE A 194 -0.14 -15.46 -17.33
N THR A 195 -1.12 -16.30 -17.67
CA THR A 195 -1.86 -16.14 -18.91
C THR A 195 -2.69 -14.87 -18.90
N SER A 196 -2.71 -14.17 -20.03
CA SER A 196 -3.50 -12.94 -20.20
C SER A 196 -4.98 -13.16 -19.89
N GLU A 197 -5.50 -14.36 -20.14
CA GLU A 197 -6.90 -14.70 -19.84
C GLU A 197 -7.18 -14.72 -18.34
N PHE A 198 -6.32 -15.38 -17.54
CA PHE A 198 -6.44 -15.31 -16.08
C PHE A 198 -6.32 -13.87 -15.58
N MET A 199 -5.38 -13.09 -16.12
CA MET A 199 -5.19 -11.70 -15.71
C MET A 199 -6.41 -10.84 -15.99
N LYS A 200 -7.09 -10.99 -17.14
CA LYS A 200 -8.35 -10.28 -17.43
C LYS A 200 -9.42 -10.54 -16.38
N THR A 201 -9.51 -11.76 -15.84
CA THR A 201 -10.50 -12.07 -14.78
C THR A 201 -10.22 -11.33 -13.47
N LYS A 202 -8.95 -10.99 -13.20
CA LYS A 202 -8.51 -10.32 -11.97
C LYS A 202 -8.41 -8.81 -12.10
N LEU A 203 -8.02 -8.30 -13.26
CA LEU A 203 -7.80 -6.89 -13.56
C LEU A 203 -9.11 -6.13 -13.86
N LYS A 204 -10.10 -6.31 -12.99
CA LYS A 204 -11.37 -5.60 -13.04
C LYS A 204 -11.75 -5.10 -11.65
N LEU A 205 -12.59 -4.08 -11.61
CA LEU A 205 -13.21 -3.66 -10.36
C LEU A 205 -13.98 -4.83 -9.76
N PRO A 206 -13.94 -5.03 -8.43
CA PRO A 206 -14.77 -6.03 -7.77
C PRO A 206 -16.25 -5.84 -8.12
N ASP A 207 -16.93 -6.93 -8.51
CA ASP A 207 -18.30 -6.91 -9.05
C ASP A 207 -19.34 -6.37 -8.03
N ASP A 208 -18.98 -6.31 -6.75
CA ASP A 208 -19.81 -5.81 -5.67
C ASP A 208 -19.77 -4.28 -5.50
N VAL A 209 -18.95 -3.57 -6.28
CA VAL A 209 -18.89 -2.11 -6.35
C VAL A 209 -20.07 -1.59 -7.17
N LYS A 210 -21.17 -1.27 -6.48
CA LYS A 210 -22.38 -0.70 -7.11
C LYS A 210 -22.48 0.81 -7.00
N LYS A 211 -21.91 1.39 -5.94
CA LYS A 211 -21.94 2.82 -5.63
C LYS A 211 -20.60 3.23 -5.04
N THR A 212 -20.17 4.45 -5.36
CA THR A 212 -18.97 5.08 -4.80
C THR A 212 -19.37 6.34 -4.04
N LYS A 213 -18.63 6.69 -2.98
CA LYS A 213 -18.71 7.98 -2.29
C LYS A 213 -17.61 8.90 -2.83
N GLU A 214 -17.76 10.20 -2.60
CA GLU A 214 -16.73 11.19 -2.91
C GLU A 214 -15.67 11.29 -1.82
N MET A 215 -14.51 11.82 -2.19
CA MET A 215 -13.34 11.93 -1.33
C MET A 215 -13.60 12.73 -0.02
N PRO A 216 -14.33 13.86 -0.01
CA PRO A 216 -14.57 14.60 1.22
C PRO A 216 -15.30 13.79 2.30
N ILE A 217 -16.22 12.90 1.90
CA ILE A 217 -16.95 12.03 2.83
C ILE A 217 -15.99 11.05 3.53
N TYR A 218 -15.01 10.55 2.78
CA TYR A 218 -14.00 9.66 3.32
C TYR A 218 -13.07 10.37 4.32
N ILE A 219 -12.64 11.59 3.98
CA ILE A 219 -11.80 12.41 4.83
C ILE A 219 -12.50 12.73 6.16
N GLU A 220 -13.79 13.09 6.10
CA GLU A 220 -14.58 13.37 7.31
C GLU A 220 -14.74 12.11 8.19
N ALA A 221 -14.94 10.94 7.57
CA ALA A 221 -15.01 9.69 8.33
C ALA A 221 -13.71 9.37 9.09
N LEU A 222 -12.55 9.56 8.45
CA LEU A 222 -11.24 9.39 9.09
C LEU A 222 -11.03 10.36 10.26
N LYS A 223 -11.46 11.61 10.09
CA LYS A 223 -11.41 12.62 11.14
C LYS A 223 -12.27 12.22 12.33
N ASN A 224 -13.51 11.84 12.09
CA ASN A 224 -14.45 11.43 13.14
C ASN A 224 -13.95 10.19 13.89
N GLU A 225 -13.39 9.19 13.19
CA GLU A 225 -12.79 8.02 13.85
C GLU A 225 -11.63 8.42 14.77
N SER A 226 -10.76 9.33 14.33
CA SER A 226 -9.65 9.83 15.15
C SER A 226 -10.15 10.59 16.38
N GLU A 227 -11.18 11.42 16.23
CA GLU A 227 -11.78 12.18 17.32
C GLU A 227 -12.46 11.26 18.34
N ASP A 228 -13.18 10.23 17.88
CA ASP A 228 -13.83 9.24 18.72
C ASP A 228 -12.83 8.42 19.56
N ILE A 229 -11.75 7.94 18.95
CA ILE A 229 -10.69 7.19 19.65
C ILE A 229 -10.10 8.05 20.77
N LEU A 230 -9.82 9.31 20.46
CA LEU A 230 -9.25 10.26 21.40
C LEU A 230 -10.23 10.65 22.51
N ALA A 231 -11.51 10.87 22.18
CA ALA A 231 -12.55 11.18 23.15
C ALA A 231 -12.69 10.05 24.17
N ARG A 232 -12.68 8.79 23.71
CA ARG A 232 -12.69 7.61 24.59
C ARG A 232 -11.44 7.55 25.47
N ALA A 233 -10.26 7.78 24.89
CA ALA A 233 -9.00 7.78 25.65
C ALA A 233 -8.98 8.89 26.71
N ARG A 234 -9.53 10.07 26.42
CA ARG A 234 -9.62 11.19 27.37
C ARG A 234 -10.65 10.94 28.47
N ALA A 235 -11.77 10.30 28.14
CA ALA A 235 -12.83 9.99 29.11
C ALA A 235 -12.36 9.03 30.22
N THR A 236 -11.32 8.24 29.97
CA THR A 236 -10.74 7.32 30.97
C THR A 236 -9.61 7.93 31.79
N LEU A 237 -9.22 9.19 31.54
CA LEU A 237 -8.14 9.85 32.27
C LEU A 237 -8.60 10.36 33.64
N PRO A 238 -7.75 10.27 34.67
CA PRO A 238 -7.95 11.00 35.91
C PRO A 238 -8.05 12.51 35.67
N LYS A 239 -8.79 13.20 36.54
CA LYS A 239 -8.91 14.66 36.50
C LYS A 239 -7.52 15.31 36.49
N GLY A 240 -7.25 16.15 35.48
CA GLY A 240 -5.98 16.86 35.32
C GLY A 240 -4.92 16.12 34.51
N ALA A 241 -5.07 14.82 34.24
CA ALA A 241 -4.18 14.09 33.36
C ALA A 241 -4.44 14.47 31.88
N ARG A 242 -3.36 14.50 31.09
CA ARG A 242 -3.40 14.81 29.65
C ARG A 242 -2.64 13.74 28.89
N ILE A 243 -3.13 13.42 27.68
CA ILE A 243 -2.35 12.62 26.73
C ILE A 243 -1.27 13.54 26.19
N VAL A 244 -0.01 13.23 26.49
CA VAL A 244 1.14 13.89 25.87
C VAL A 244 1.25 13.30 24.47
N GLU A 245 0.98 14.11 23.47
CA GLU A 245 1.32 13.79 22.08
C GLU A 245 2.82 14.03 21.91
N ASP A 246 3.48 13.29 21.02
CA ASP A 246 4.85 13.63 20.59
C ASP A 246 4.79 15.03 19.94
N GLU A 247 5.07 16.06 20.73
CA GLU A 247 5.16 17.46 20.26
C GLU A 247 6.37 17.66 19.33
N ASP A 248 7.38 16.78 19.42
CA ASP A 248 8.61 16.77 18.60
C ASP A 248 8.44 16.03 17.26
N CYS A 249 7.22 15.96 16.73
CA CYS A 249 6.99 15.45 15.38
C CYS A 249 7.00 16.60 14.37
N ASP A 250 8.19 17.06 13.98
CA ASP A 250 8.38 18.09 12.93
C ASP A 250 7.74 17.70 11.58
N GLU A 251 7.51 16.40 11.35
CA GLU A 251 6.89 15.86 10.13
C GLU A 251 5.39 15.51 10.28
N CYS A 252 4.77 15.75 11.44
CA CYS A 252 3.33 15.47 11.60
C CYS A 252 2.52 16.68 11.11
N PRO A 253 1.51 16.48 10.24
CA PRO A 253 0.51 17.51 10.05
C PRO A 253 -0.10 17.84 11.41
N LYS A 254 -0.12 19.12 11.79
CA LYS A 254 -0.80 19.55 13.01
C LYS A 254 -2.27 19.09 12.96
N ARG A 255 -2.89 18.79 14.09
CA ARG A 255 -4.21 18.12 14.18
C ARG A 255 -5.32 18.64 13.26
N TYR A 256 -5.32 19.95 13.01
CA TYR A 256 -6.28 20.63 12.13
C TYR A 256 -5.98 20.44 10.62
N HIS A 257 -4.76 20.03 10.30
CA HIS A 257 -4.21 19.91 8.94
C HIS A 257 -4.01 18.46 8.47
N MET A 258 -4.04 17.43 9.34
CA MET A 258 -3.89 16.02 8.93
C MET A 258 -4.83 15.60 7.80
N ALA A 259 -6.13 15.92 7.92
CA ALA A 259 -7.11 15.62 6.89
C ALA A 259 -6.85 16.36 5.57
N LYS A 260 -6.31 17.58 5.66
CA LYS A 260 -6.11 18.49 4.54
C LYS A 260 -4.79 18.21 3.81
N GLU A 261 -3.72 17.81 4.50
CA GLU A 261 -2.40 17.51 3.93
C GLU A 261 -2.27 16.07 3.38
N ILE A 262 -3.11 15.13 3.81
CA ILE A 262 -3.10 13.76 3.26
C ILE A 262 -3.80 13.71 1.88
N TYR A 263 -4.69 14.66 1.58
CA TYR A 263 -5.57 14.57 0.42
C TYR A 263 -5.63 15.80 -0.49
N ASN A 264 -5.05 16.94 -0.10
CA ASN A 264 -4.72 18.05 -1.01
C ASN A 264 -3.27 17.99 -1.48
#